data_AF-A0A9P8HCQ5-F1
#
_entry.id   AF-A0A9P8HCQ5-F1
#
_cell.length_a   1.000
_cell.length_b   1.000
_cell.length_c   1.000
_cell.angle_alpha   90.00
_cell.angle_beta   90.00
_cell.angle_gamma   90.00
#
_symmetry.space_group_name_H-M   'P 1'
#
loop_
_entity.id
_entity.type
_entity.pdbx_description
1 polymer ?
#
loop_
_entity_poly.entity_id
_entity_poly.type
_entity_poly.pdbx_seq_one_letter_code
_entity_poly.pdbx_strand_id
1 'polypeptide(L)'
;MREGADEKTGLPLSWSHGDCGNSPADAQALGCRYSIVLHSWLPQDCLTDDDMEDEKLMYDGRSWPYEINGKNLTMDELHLGDYGHFTTTFDWHVVHCMYVWKRIHRAALDASRKIDSYTANFHHTNHCVKMIGGDPGGMKDSGTKIFVKYPICA
;
A
#
# COMPACT_ATOMS: atom_id res chain seq x y z
N MET A 1 -15.05 1.27 -7.50
CA MET A 1 -14.64 0.70 -6.19
C MET A 1 -15.55 -0.47 -5.87
N ARG A 2 -15.02 -1.62 -5.44
CA ARG A 2 -15.89 -2.73 -4.98
C ARG A 2 -16.45 -2.36 -3.60
N GLU A 3 -17.77 -2.35 -3.48
CA GLU A 3 -18.47 -2.05 -2.23
C GLU A 3 -18.49 -3.30 -1.32
N GLY A 4 -18.44 -3.08 -0.01
CA GLY A 4 -18.45 -4.16 1.00
C GLY A 4 -17.09 -4.39 1.66
N ALA A 5 -17.04 -5.37 2.57
CA ALA A 5 -15.85 -5.77 3.32
C ALA A 5 -15.66 -7.29 3.24
N ASP A 6 -14.41 -7.73 3.30
CA ASP A 6 -14.08 -9.15 3.41
C ASP A 6 -14.57 -9.71 4.76
N GLU A 7 -15.35 -10.79 4.73
CA GLU A 7 -16.00 -11.33 5.95
C GLU A 7 -14.99 -11.91 6.98
N LYS A 8 -13.78 -12.28 6.55
CA LYS A 8 -12.77 -12.90 7.43
C LYS A 8 -11.87 -11.88 8.11
N THR A 9 -11.59 -10.77 7.43
CA THR A 9 -10.61 -9.78 7.86
C THR A 9 -11.24 -8.41 8.17
N GLY A 10 -12.46 -8.16 7.69
CA GLY A 10 -13.26 -6.98 8.00
C GLY A 10 -12.89 -5.72 7.21
N LEU A 11 -11.95 -5.77 6.26
CA LEU A 11 -11.54 -4.57 5.52
C LEU A 11 -12.15 -4.49 4.10
N PRO A 12 -12.21 -3.28 3.49
CA PRO A 12 -13.04 -3.02 2.33
C PRO A 12 -12.56 -3.74 1.07
N LEU A 13 -13.46 -4.40 0.31
CA LEU A 13 -13.15 -5.16 -0.93
C LEU A 13 -12.36 -4.40 -2.01
N SER A 14 -12.15 -3.08 -1.86
CA SER A 14 -11.22 -2.27 -2.66
C SER A 14 -9.74 -2.66 -2.53
N TRP A 15 -9.40 -3.65 -1.70
CA TRP A 15 -8.03 -4.05 -1.35
C TRP A 15 -7.61 -5.47 -1.76
N SER A 16 -8.52 -6.31 -2.25
CA SER A 16 -8.28 -7.74 -2.50
C SER A 16 -9.04 -8.22 -3.74
N HIS A 17 -8.56 -9.30 -4.36
CA HIS A 17 -9.14 -9.87 -5.59
C HIS A 17 -9.29 -8.87 -6.75
N GLY A 18 -8.45 -7.84 -6.83
CA GLY A 18 -8.44 -6.84 -7.89
C GLY A 18 -7.80 -7.37 -9.18
N ASP A 19 -7.14 -6.47 -9.92
CA ASP A 19 -6.61 -6.80 -11.25
C ASP A 19 -5.42 -7.77 -11.21
N CYS A 20 -4.78 -7.90 -10.05
CA CYS A 20 -3.61 -8.75 -9.81
C CYS A 20 -3.94 -10.00 -8.99
N GLY A 21 -5.20 -10.44 -8.97
CA GLY A 21 -5.62 -11.63 -8.23
C GLY A 21 -5.65 -11.40 -6.72
N ASN A 22 -5.26 -12.42 -5.94
CA ASN A 22 -5.33 -12.35 -4.48
C ASN A 22 -4.12 -12.98 -3.77
N SER A 23 -3.03 -13.21 -4.50
CA SER A 23 -1.78 -13.76 -3.96
C SER A 23 -0.58 -13.27 -4.78
N PRO A 24 0.65 -13.31 -4.23
CA PRO A 24 1.84 -12.94 -4.99
C PRO A 24 2.01 -13.82 -6.24
N ALA A 25 1.66 -15.10 -6.13
CA ALA A 25 1.69 -16.04 -7.25
C ALA A 25 0.71 -15.64 -8.38
N ASP A 26 -0.53 -15.26 -8.04
CA ASP A 26 -1.49 -14.77 -9.04
C ASP A 26 -0.98 -13.49 -9.71
N ALA A 27 -0.49 -12.54 -8.90
CA ALA A 27 0.00 -11.27 -9.39
C ALA A 27 1.17 -11.44 -10.36
N GLN A 28 2.13 -12.30 -10.03
CA GLN A 28 3.24 -12.67 -10.91
C GLN A 28 2.74 -13.34 -12.19
N ALA A 29 1.80 -14.28 -12.10
CA ALA A 29 1.22 -14.96 -13.26
C ALA A 29 0.46 -13.99 -14.20
N LEU A 30 -0.11 -12.92 -13.63
CA LEU A 30 -0.81 -11.85 -14.36
C LEU A 30 0.14 -10.74 -14.85
N GLY A 31 1.45 -10.85 -14.61
CA GLY A 31 2.44 -9.86 -15.04
C GLY A 31 2.39 -8.54 -14.27
N CYS A 32 1.75 -8.52 -13.11
CA CYS A 32 1.69 -7.35 -12.24
C CYS A 32 3.05 -7.05 -11.61
N ARG A 33 3.17 -5.81 -11.11
CA ARG A 33 4.35 -5.33 -10.38
C ARG A 33 3.97 -4.97 -8.95
N TYR A 34 4.84 -5.31 -8.02
CA TYR A 34 4.72 -4.89 -6.63
C TYR A 34 5.31 -3.49 -6.44
N SER A 35 4.58 -2.64 -5.72
CA SER A 35 5.11 -1.36 -5.22
C SER A 35 5.34 -1.46 -3.72
N ILE A 36 6.58 -1.27 -3.28
CA ILE A 36 6.93 -1.26 -1.86
C ILE A 36 6.54 0.04 -1.15
N VAL A 37 6.17 1.08 -1.88
CA VAL A 37 5.62 2.31 -1.31
C VAL A 37 4.15 2.09 -0.97
N LEU A 38 3.39 1.50 -1.89
CA LEU A 38 1.95 1.29 -1.74
C LEU A 38 1.61 -0.01 -0.98
N HIS A 39 2.56 -0.95 -0.95
CA HIS A 39 2.38 -2.34 -0.57
C HIS A 39 1.20 -2.98 -1.28
N SER A 40 1.16 -2.77 -2.59
CA SER A 40 0.12 -3.27 -3.49
C SER A 40 0.76 -3.91 -4.71
N TRP A 41 0.21 -5.06 -5.12
CA TRP A 41 0.41 -5.59 -6.46
C TRP A 41 -0.53 -4.88 -7.41
N LEU A 42 0.02 -4.30 -8.48
CA LEU A 42 -0.71 -3.47 -9.44
C LEU A 42 -0.34 -3.84 -10.88
N PRO A 43 -1.27 -3.65 -11.84
CA PRO A 43 -0.94 -3.72 -13.27
C PRO A 43 0.21 -2.79 -13.61
N GLN A 44 1.02 -3.15 -14.61
CA GLN A 44 2.20 -2.36 -14.97
C GLN A 44 1.86 -0.92 -15.34
N ASP A 45 0.72 -0.71 -16.02
CA ASP A 45 0.23 0.60 -16.46
C ASP A 45 -0.45 1.41 -15.33
N CYS A 46 -0.53 0.85 -14.12
CA CYS A 46 -1.02 1.55 -12.92
C CYS A 46 0.08 2.30 -12.16
N LEU A 47 1.33 1.91 -12.39
CA LEU A 47 2.51 2.50 -11.77
C LEU A 47 3.22 3.38 -12.80
N THR A 48 3.56 4.59 -12.39
CA THR A 48 4.21 5.59 -13.23
C THR A 48 5.69 5.75 -12.85
N ASP A 49 6.46 6.42 -13.68
CA ASP A 49 7.85 6.77 -13.36
C ASP A 49 7.95 7.60 -12.06
N ASP A 50 6.94 8.43 -11.77
CA ASP A 50 6.89 9.17 -10.50
C ASP A 50 6.74 8.25 -9.29
N ASP A 51 6.04 7.12 -9.43
CA ASP A 51 5.91 6.14 -8.35
C ASP A 51 7.24 5.41 -8.10
N MET A 52 8.07 5.27 -9.13
CA MET A 52 9.43 4.73 -9.03
C MET A 52 10.40 5.70 -8.38
N GLU A 53 10.28 6.98 -8.72
CA GLU A 53 11.06 8.03 -8.07
C GLU A 53 10.65 8.18 -6.59
N ASP A 54 9.35 8.09 -6.29
CA ASP A 54 8.85 8.09 -4.91
C ASP A 54 9.39 6.91 -4.08
N GLU A 55 9.50 5.72 -4.69
CA GLU A 55 10.15 4.57 -4.05
C GLU A 55 11.58 4.90 -3.67
N LYS A 56 12.38 5.38 -4.61
CA LYS A 56 13.77 5.76 -4.35
C LYS A 56 13.85 6.82 -3.23
N LEU A 57 13.04 7.87 -3.30
CA LEU A 57 13.05 8.97 -2.33
C LEU A 57 12.53 8.57 -0.94
N MET A 58 11.58 7.64 -0.87
CA MET A 58 11.04 7.16 0.41
C MET A 58 12.10 6.41 1.21
N TYR A 59 12.92 5.61 0.54
CA TYR A 59 13.91 4.75 1.19
C TYR A 59 15.33 5.34 1.19
N ASP A 60 15.60 6.43 0.45
CA ASP A 60 16.91 7.09 0.44
C ASP A 60 17.31 7.61 1.83
N GLY A 61 18.46 7.13 2.32
CA GLY A 61 18.99 7.46 3.63
C GLY A 61 18.14 7.01 4.83
N ARG A 62 17.09 6.19 4.60
CA ARG A 62 16.18 5.71 5.66
C ARG A 62 16.24 4.19 5.78
N SER A 63 16.13 3.71 7.01
CA SER A 63 16.08 2.28 7.30
C SER A 63 15.10 2.04 8.43
N TRP A 64 14.19 1.10 8.22
CA TRP A 64 13.23 0.66 9.22
C TRP A 64 13.30 -0.86 9.36
N PRO A 65 12.97 -1.42 10.53
CA PRO A 65 12.79 -2.85 10.68
C PRO A 65 11.53 -3.31 9.95
N TYR A 66 11.60 -4.47 9.31
CA TYR A 66 10.46 -5.17 8.73
C TYR A 66 10.47 -6.59 9.25
N GLU A 67 9.39 -7.04 9.87
CA GLU A 67 9.34 -8.35 10.53
C GLU A 67 8.14 -9.18 10.08
N ILE A 68 8.38 -10.47 9.85
CA ILE A 68 7.35 -11.49 9.69
C ILE A 68 7.63 -12.62 10.66
N ASN A 69 6.71 -12.87 11.59
CA ASN A 69 6.77 -13.98 12.56
C ASN A 69 8.13 -14.07 13.30
N GLY A 70 8.68 -12.94 13.75
CA GLY A 70 9.97 -12.87 14.43
C GLY A 70 11.20 -12.88 13.53
N LYS A 71 11.04 -12.97 12.20
CA LYS A 71 12.14 -12.87 11.23
C LYS A 71 12.18 -11.49 10.59
N ASN A 72 13.34 -10.84 10.61
CA ASN A 72 13.58 -9.61 9.88
C ASN A 72 13.70 -9.86 8.38
N LEU A 73 13.10 -8.99 7.57
CA LEU A 73 13.25 -8.97 6.12
C LEU A 73 14.37 -8.01 5.72
N THR A 74 15.11 -8.38 4.67
CA THR A 74 15.96 -7.43 3.94
C THR A 74 15.12 -6.55 3.01
N MET A 75 15.71 -5.47 2.50
CA MET A 75 15.05 -4.67 1.45
C MET A 75 14.77 -5.49 0.18
N ASP A 76 15.69 -6.38 -0.20
CA ASP A 76 15.47 -7.26 -1.35
C ASP A 76 14.29 -8.20 -1.13
N GLU A 77 14.14 -8.77 0.08
CA GLU A 77 12.98 -9.61 0.42
C GLU A 77 11.68 -8.78 0.45
N LEU A 78 11.73 -7.53 0.93
CA LEU A 78 10.60 -6.61 0.89
C LEU A 78 10.18 -6.28 -0.56
N HIS A 79 11.15 -6.09 -1.47
CA HIS A 79 10.90 -5.81 -2.89
C HIS A 79 10.17 -6.94 -3.62
N LEU A 80 10.30 -8.18 -3.14
CA LEU A 80 9.62 -9.32 -3.76
C LEU A 80 8.10 -9.30 -3.55
N GLY A 81 7.61 -8.66 -2.49
CA GLY A 81 6.18 -8.64 -2.16
C GLY A 81 5.56 -10.03 -1.90
N ASP A 82 6.38 -11.05 -1.66
CA ASP A 82 5.99 -12.46 -1.48
C ASP A 82 5.65 -12.77 -0.01
N TYR A 83 4.70 -12.01 0.53
CA TYR A 83 4.21 -12.15 1.90
C TYR A 83 2.80 -11.57 2.04
N GLY A 84 2.07 -11.97 3.07
CA GLY A 84 0.74 -11.42 3.34
C GLY A 84 0.78 -10.08 4.08
N HIS A 85 1.70 -9.93 5.02
CA HIS A 85 1.91 -8.71 5.80
C HIS A 85 3.31 -8.71 6.41
N PHE A 86 3.76 -7.57 6.91
CA PHE A 86 4.91 -7.43 7.80
C PHE A 86 4.61 -6.42 8.90
N THR A 87 5.41 -6.40 9.96
CA THR A 87 5.35 -5.39 11.02
C THR A 87 6.54 -4.42 10.89
N THR A 88 6.33 -3.12 11.10
CA THR A 88 7.38 -2.09 11.05
C THR A 88 7.18 -1.02 12.15
N THR A 89 7.62 0.22 11.94
CA THR A 89 7.50 1.31 12.90
C THR A 89 6.36 2.27 12.54
N PHE A 90 5.92 3.04 13.53
CA PHE A 90 4.97 4.12 13.31
C PHE A 90 5.53 5.22 12.39
N ASP A 91 6.82 5.55 12.54
CA ASP A 91 7.50 6.54 11.69
C ASP A 91 7.47 6.14 10.21
N TRP A 92 7.71 4.86 9.90
CA TRP A 92 7.55 4.33 8.55
C TRP A 92 6.11 4.57 8.04
N HIS A 93 5.10 4.30 8.87
CA HIS A 93 3.69 4.43 8.50
C HIS A 93 3.33 5.89 8.19
N VAL A 94 3.85 6.85 8.96
CA VAL A 94 3.69 8.29 8.66
C VAL A 94 4.28 8.63 7.29
N VAL A 95 5.50 8.17 6.99
CA VAL A 95 6.14 8.43 5.70
C VAL A 95 5.36 7.79 4.55
N HIS A 96 4.91 6.53 4.70
CA HIS A 96 4.01 5.86 3.76
C HIS A 96 2.76 6.71 3.45
N CYS A 97 2.06 7.20 4.47
CA CYS A 97 0.89 8.05 4.29
C CYS A 97 1.19 9.31 3.49
N MET A 98 2.35 9.94 3.70
CA MET A 98 2.74 11.15 2.95
C MET A 98 3.01 10.86 1.47
N TYR A 99 3.65 9.74 1.13
CA TYR A 99 3.87 9.34 -0.26
C TYR A 99 2.58 8.92 -0.97
N VAL A 100 1.67 8.23 -0.26
CA VAL A 100 0.33 7.93 -0.80
C VAL A 100 -0.44 9.23 -1.09
N TRP A 101 -0.39 10.22 -0.18
CA TRP A 101 -1.02 11.52 -0.41
C TRP A 101 -0.40 12.27 -1.59
N LYS A 102 0.93 12.22 -1.75
CA LYS A 102 1.64 12.76 -2.91
C LYS A 102 1.14 12.13 -4.21
N ARG A 103 0.93 10.81 -4.25
CA ARG A 103 0.35 10.10 -5.40
C ARG A 103 -1.08 10.54 -5.70
N ILE A 104 -1.93 10.66 -4.68
CA ILE A 104 -3.31 11.18 -4.84
C ILE A 104 -3.28 12.58 -5.44
N HIS A 105 -2.39 13.46 -4.97
CA HIS A 105 -2.27 14.82 -5.48
C HIS A 105 -1.89 14.84 -6.98
N ARG A 106 -0.97 13.98 -7.42
CA ARG A 106 -0.62 13.86 -8.85
C ARG A 106 -1.83 13.43 -9.69
N ALA A 107 -2.59 12.44 -9.24
CA ALA A 107 -3.81 12.00 -9.93
C ALA A 107 -4.90 13.09 -9.96
N ALA A 108 -5.00 13.93 -8.92
CA ALA A 108 -5.93 15.06 -8.90
C ALA A 108 -5.58 16.16 -9.92
N LEU A 109 -4.30 16.30 -10.28
CA LEU A 109 -3.83 17.28 -11.27
C LEU A 109 -3.91 16.76 -12.71
N ASP A 110 -3.98 15.45 -12.91
CA ASP A 110 -3.97 14.81 -14.22
C ASP A 110 -5.00 13.68 -14.28
N ALA A 111 -6.16 13.99 -14.84
CA ALA A 111 -7.27 13.05 -14.99
C ALA A 111 -6.97 11.84 -15.91
N SER A 112 -5.84 11.85 -16.63
CA SER A 112 -5.39 10.69 -17.42
C SER A 112 -4.68 9.63 -16.57
N ARG A 113 -4.28 9.97 -15.33
CA ARG A 113 -3.61 9.03 -14.43
C ARG A 113 -4.61 8.09 -13.79
N LYS A 114 -4.29 6.80 -13.88
CA LYS A 114 -4.98 5.76 -13.11
C LYS A 114 -4.55 5.82 -11.65
N ILE A 115 -5.47 5.45 -10.76
CA ILE A 115 -5.19 5.32 -9.34
C ILE A 115 -5.83 4.04 -8.81
N ASP A 116 -5.12 3.33 -7.95
CA ASP A 116 -5.67 2.11 -7.41
C ASP A 116 -6.80 2.38 -6.42
N SER A 117 -7.75 1.45 -6.35
CA SER A 117 -8.97 1.60 -5.56
C SER A 117 -8.73 1.65 -4.06
N TYR A 118 -7.58 1.20 -3.56
CA TYR A 118 -7.23 1.32 -2.15
C TYR A 118 -6.69 2.72 -1.84
N THR A 119 -5.78 3.22 -2.67
CA THR A 119 -5.25 4.60 -2.58
C THR A 119 -6.36 5.63 -2.75
N ALA A 120 -7.27 5.43 -3.70
CA ALA A 120 -8.40 6.32 -3.97
C ALA A 120 -9.52 6.26 -2.90
N ASN A 121 -9.51 5.23 -2.04
CA ASN A 121 -10.56 5.06 -1.04
C ASN A 121 -10.47 6.15 0.03
N PHE A 122 -11.54 6.93 0.19
CA PHE A 122 -11.56 8.01 1.19
C PHE A 122 -11.39 7.52 2.64
N HIS A 123 -11.78 6.28 2.94
CA HIS A 123 -11.49 5.66 4.22
C HIS A 123 -9.98 5.58 4.48
N HIS A 124 -9.18 5.30 3.45
CA HIS A 124 -7.72 5.27 3.57
C HIS A 124 -7.16 6.65 3.91
N THR A 125 -7.65 7.71 3.26
CA THR A 125 -7.28 9.10 3.60
C THR A 125 -7.69 9.47 5.03
N ASN A 126 -8.92 9.14 5.43
CA ASN A 126 -9.42 9.43 6.78
C ASN A 126 -8.62 8.68 7.86
N HIS A 127 -8.21 7.45 7.57
CA HIS A 127 -7.29 6.69 8.42
C HIS A 127 -5.96 7.45 8.61
N CYS A 128 -5.33 7.89 7.52
CA CYS A 128 -4.09 8.66 7.56
C CYS A 128 -4.25 9.94 8.40
N VAL A 129 -5.33 10.70 8.20
CA VAL A 129 -5.62 11.94 8.93
C VAL A 129 -5.75 11.69 10.43
N LYS A 130 -6.52 10.68 10.82
CA LYS A 130 -6.71 10.33 12.24
C LYS A 130 -5.41 9.85 12.88
N MET A 131 -4.68 8.97 12.19
CA MET A 131 -3.42 8.41 12.65
C MET A 131 -2.37 9.50 12.89
N ILE A 132 -2.14 10.37 11.91
CA ILE A 132 -1.13 11.44 12.00
C ILE A 132 -1.59 12.53 12.99
N GLY A 133 -2.90 12.79 13.05
CA GLY A 133 -3.49 13.75 13.98
C GLY A 133 -3.52 13.30 15.44
N GLY A 134 -3.07 12.07 15.76
CA GLY A 134 -3.06 11.55 17.12
C GLY A 134 -4.45 11.17 17.67
N ASP A 135 -5.43 10.95 16.80
CA ASP A 135 -6.76 10.47 17.20
C ASP A 135 -6.64 9.02 17.75
N PRO A 136 -7.19 8.71 18.94
CA PRO A 136 -7.09 7.39 19.54
C PRO A 136 -7.69 6.26 18.66
N GLY A 137 -8.72 6.56 17.87
CA GLY A 137 -9.30 5.60 16.92
C GLY A 137 -8.35 5.34 15.75
N GLY A 138 -7.76 6.40 15.19
CA GLY A 138 -6.70 6.29 14.19
C GLY A 138 -5.49 5.50 14.70
N MET A 139 -5.03 5.76 15.92
CA MET A 139 -3.88 5.08 16.54
C MET A 139 -4.15 3.59 16.84
N LYS A 140 -5.42 3.23 17.12
CA LYS A 140 -5.85 1.85 17.33
C LYS A 140 -5.84 1.05 16.03
N ASP A 141 -6.23 1.69 14.93
CA ASP A 141 -6.30 1.08 13.59
C ASP A 141 -4.99 1.23 12.81
N SER A 142 -4.04 2.06 13.29
CA SER A 142 -2.75 2.34 12.63
C SER A 142 -1.70 1.28 12.89
N GLY A 143 -2.12 0.03 13.03
CA GLY A 143 -1.24 -1.08 13.35
C GLY A 143 0.05 -0.97 12.53
N THR A 144 1.18 -1.16 13.19
CA THR A 144 2.48 -1.28 12.51
C THR A 144 2.54 -2.49 11.58
N LYS A 145 1.48 -3.29 11.56
CA LYS A 145 1.22 -4.43 10.69
C LYS A 145 0.67 -3.96 9.34
N ILE A 146 1.51 -3.99 8.32
CA ILE A 146 1.21 -3.54 6.97
C ILE A 146 0.88 -4.75 6.10
N PHE A 147 -0.30 -4.74 5.49
CA PHE A 147 -0.76 -5.81 4.62
C PHE A 147 -0.43 -5.53 3.16
N VAL A 148 -0.10 -6.61 2.44
CA VAL A 148 -0.03 -6.61 0.97
C VAL A 148 -1.43 -6.61 0.38
N LYS A 149 -1.64 -5.79 -0.63
CA LYS A 149 -2.97 -5.49 -1.20
C LYS A 149 -3.00 -5.83 -2.69
N TYR A 150 -4.19 -6.13 -3.18
CA TYR A 150 -4.46 -6.45 -4.57
C TYR A 150 -5.68 -5.64 -5.05
N PRO A 151 -5.57 -4.29 -5.11
CA PRO A 151 -6.68 -3.43 -5.52
C PRO A 151 -6.91 -3.48 -7.04
N ILE A 152 -8.00 -2.87 -7.49
CA ILE A 152 -8.24 -2.58 -8.91
C ILE A 152 -7.53 -1.28 -9.25
N CYS A 153 -6.95 -1.18 -10.44
CA CYS A 153 -6.46 0.07 -11.00
C CYS A 153 -7.49 0.66 -11.97
N ALA A 154 -8.01 1.86 -11.64
CA ALA A 154 -9.03 2.54 -12.43
C ALA A 154 -8.59 3.95 -12.84
#